data_AF-A0A955T6S2-F1
#
_entry.id   AF-A0A955T6S2-F1
#
_cell.length_a   1.000
_cell.length_b   1.000
_cell.length_c   1.000
_cell.angle_alpha   90.00
_cell.angle_beta   90.00
_cell.angle_gamma   90.00
#
_symmetry.space_group_name_H-M   'P 1'
#
loop_
_entity.id
_entity.type
_entity.pdbx_description
1 polymer ?
#
loop_
_entity_poly.entity_id
_entity_poly.type
_entity_poly.pdbx_seq_one_letter_code
_entity_poly.pdbx_strand_id
1 'polypeptide(L)'
;HDEAQETLRNWIRERFEDLPEFQPGEGVEEEKISVRLSQLKSFLVNPLEAAIKFQLGLSDEDEEDPGLKENEPFLSAFPSDYQILVETLQSTLGEGSVISPDENSFLSNLYEGMAICGETPSGVFGNLDREGFEEAVLDLMGDEGKGFGLASFLQQLGGAEFFQLLQIGESDAWVERTME
;
A
#
# COMPACT_ATOMS: atom_id res chain seq x y z
N HIS A 1 -17.21 40.03 -28.60
CA HIS A 1 -16.34 38.94 -28.11
C HIS A 1 -14.93 39.44 -27.76
N ASP A 2 -14.48 40.57 -28.33
CA ASP A 2 -13.17 41.16 -28.05
C ASP A 2 -13.06 41.92 -26.71
N GLU A 3 -14.13 42.59 -26.27
CA GLU A 3 -14.16 43.35 -25.00
C GLU A 3 -13.84 42.49 -23.75
N ALA A 4 -14.29 41.22 -23.76
CA ALA A 4 -14.07 40.29 -22.66
C ALA A 4 -12.60 39.83 -22.58
N GLN A 5 -11.91 39.73 -23.72
CA GLN A 5 -10.49 39.38 -23.74
C GLN A 5 -9.60 40.56 -23.35
N GLU A 6 -10.03 41.78 -23.67
CA GLU A 6 -9.31 43.01 -23.36
C GLU A 6 -9.40 43.35 -21.87
N THR A 7 -10.57 43.13 -21.25
CA THR A 7 -10.75 43.23 -19.79
C THR A 7 -9.95 42.18 -19.03
N LEU A 8 -9.90 40.94 -19.51
CA LEU A 8 -9.08 39.89 -18.89
C LEU A 8 -7.58 40.19 -18.99
N ARG A 9 -7.12 40.72 -20.14
CA ARG A 9 -5.72 41.13 -20.31
C ARG A 9 -5.35 42.30 -19.40
N ASN A 10 -6.22 43.29 -19.25
CA ASN A 10 -5.96 44.43 -18.36
C ASN A 10 -6.02 44.02 -16.88
N TRP A 11 -6.92 43.12 -16.50
CA TRP A 11 -6.98 42.58 -15.14
C TRP A 11 -5.73 41.76 -14.76
N ILE A 12 -5.20 40.97 -15.71
CA ILE A 12 -3.92 40.27 -15.53
C ILE A 12 -2.77 41.29 -15.42
N ARG A 13 -2.76 42.33 -16.25
CA ARG A 13 -1.67 43.33 -16.23
C ARG A 13 -1.63 44.13 -14.92
N GLU A 14 -2.75 44.66 -14.44
CA GLU A 14 -2.80 45.42 -13.18
C GLU A 14 -2.44 44.57 -11.95
N ARG A 15 -2.72 43.27 -11.98
CA ARG A 15 -2.55 42.40 -10.81
C ARG A 15 -1.18 41.75 -10.72
N PHE A 16 -0.41 41.77 -11.81
CA PHE A 16 0.87 41.11 -11.93
C PHE A 16 2.01 42.06 -12.37
N GLU A 17 1.78 43.37 -12.32
CA GLU A 17 2.76 44.42 -12.69
C GLU A 17 4.01 44.43 -11.80
N ASP A 18 3.91 43.92 -10.57
CA ASP A 18 5.03 43.78 -9.63
C ASP A 18 5.65 42.37 -9.62
N LEU A 19 5.23 41.46 -10.52
CA LEU A 19 5.93 40.18 -10.64
C LEU A 19 7.26 40.40 -11.35
N PRO A 20 8.38 39.90 -10.81
CA PRO A 20 9.66 39.96 -11.49
C PRO A 20 9.52 39.31 -12.87
N GLU A 21 9.88 40.03 -13.93
CA GLU A 21 9.91 39.47 -15.29
C GLU A 21 10.76 38.20 -15.26
N PHE A 22 10.14 37.06 -15.57
CA PHE A 22 10.86 35.80 -15.67
C PHE A 22 11.81 35.89 -16.87
N GLN A 23 13.07 36.24 -16.61
CA GLN A 23 14.13 36.17 -17.61
C GLN A 23 14.60 34.72 -17.69
N PRO A 24 14.36 34.00 -18.81
CA PRO A 24 14.87 32.65 -18.96
C PRO A 24 16.37 32.76 -19.26
N GLY A 25 17.20 32.89 -18.23
CA GLY A 25 18.64 33.10 -18.46
C GLY A 25 19.56 33.32 -17.26
N GLU A 26 19.07 33.42 -16.03
CA GLU A 26 19.98 33.41 -14.86
C GLU A 26 19.97 32.03 -14.23
N GLY A 27 21.15 31.41 -14.22
CA GLY A 27 21.38 30.06 -13.69
C GLY A 27 20.93 29.97 -12.24
N VAL A 28 19.70 29.50 -12.05
CA VAL A 28 19.30 28.86 -10.80
C VAL A 28 20.18 27.63 -10.72
N GLU A 29 21.17 27.66 -9.82
CA GLU A 29 21.82 26.41 -9.39
C GLU A 29 20.67 25.43 -9.14
N GLU A 30 20.61 24.35 -9.91
CA GLU A 30 19.63 23.30 -9.69
C GLU A 30 19.91 22.77 -8.28
N GLU A 31 19.24 23.36 -7.28
CA GLU A 31 19.20 22.81 -5.94
C GLU A 31 18.67 21.40 -6.14
N LYS A 32 19.56 20.43 -5.98
CA LYS A 32 19.20 19.03 -6.02
C LYS A 32 18.32 18.77 -4.81
N ILE A 33 17.03 19.01 -4.98
CA ILE A 33 16.01 18.69 -3.99
C ILE A 33 16.01 17.16 -3.90
N SER A 34 16.59 16.64 -2.82
CA SER A 34 16.56 15.22 -2.51
C SER A 34 15.21 14.88 -1.90
N VAL A 35 14.34 14.29 -2.71
CA VAL A 35 13.05 13.78 -2.26
C VAL A 35 13.24 12.37 -1.71
N ARG A 36 12.81 12.12 -0.46
CA ARG A 36 12.81 10.76 0.10
C ARG A 36 11.76 9.91 -0.61
N LEU A 37 12.03 8.62 -0.81
CA LEU A 37 11.06 7.70 -1.41
C LEU A 37 9.72 7.66 -0.64
N SER A 38 9.76 7.83 0.69
CA SER A 38 8.56 7.96 1.51
C SER A 38 7.71 9.17 1.13
N GLN A 39 8.33 10.31 0.83
CA GLN A 39 7.63 11.53 0.40
C GLN A 39 6.98 11.35 -0.98
N LEU A 40 7.67 10.66 -1.89
CA LEU A 40 7.11 10.32 -3.20
C LEU A 40 5.93 9.36 -3.07
N LYS A 41 6.05 8.32 -2.22
CA LYS A 41 4.97 7.37 -1.95
C LYS A 41 3.73 8.09 -1.42
N SER A 42 3.87 8.94 -0.41
CA SER A 42 2.75 9.71 0.14
C SER A 42 2.11 10.63 -0.89
N PHE A 43 2.92 11.27 -1.74
CA PHE A 43 2.41 12.12 -2.83
C PHE A 43 1.63 11.34 -3.88
N LEU A 44 2.08 10.13 -4.24
CA LEU A 44 1.37 9.27 -5.20
C LEU A 44 0.05 8.72 -4.64
N VAL A 45 -0.05 8.51 -3.33
CA VAL A 45 -1.29 8.07 -2.66
C VAL A 45 -2.28 9.23 -2.54
N ASN A 46 -1.83 10.39 -2.06
CA ASN A 46 -2.67 11.59 -1.92
C ASN A 46 -1.84 12.88 -2.10
N PRO A 47 -1.85 13.49 -3.30
CA PRO A 47 -0.97 14.62 -3.60
C PRO A 47 -1.36 15.89 -2.84
N LEU A 48 -2.65 16.08 -2.54
CA LEU A 48 -3.13 17.26 -1.79
C LEU A 48 -2.63 17.21 -0.34
N GLU A 49 -2.84 16.07 0.31
CA GLU A 49 -2.41 15.83 1.68
C GLU A 49 -0.90 15.88 1.83
N ALA A 50 -0.16 15.25 0.90
CA ALA A 50 1.30 15.29 0.90
C ALA A 50 1.86 16.70 0.71
N ALA A 51 1.27 17.52 -0.17
CA ALA A 51 1.68 18.91 -0.35
C ALA A 51 1.45 19.74 0.92
N ILE A 52 0.30 19.56 1.57
CA ILE A 52 -0.02 20.24 2.83
C ILE A 52 0.96 19.83 3.94
N LYS A 53 1.20 18.52 4.11
CA LYS A 53 2.13 17.98 5.11
C LYS A 53 3.56 18.46 4.88
N PHE A 54 4.03 18.42 3.63
CA PHE A 54 5.34 18.91 3.24
C PHE A 54 5.51 20.41 3.52
N GLN A 55 4.52 21.22 3.15
CA GLN A 55 4.61 22.68 3.28
C GLN A 55 4.45 23.17 4.72
N LEU A 56 3.74 22.42 5.56
CA LEU A 56 3.56 22.72 6.98
C LEU A 56 4.58 22.00 7.88
N GLY A 57 5.44 21.15 7.33
CA GLY A 57 6.38 20.34 8.12
C GLY A 57 5.68 19.35 9.05
N LEU A 58 4.47 18.92 8.71
CA LEU A 58 3.70 17.95 9.49
C LEU A 58 4.16 16.55 9.12
N SER A 59 4.64 15.79 10.11
CA SER A 59 4.75 14.35 10.06
C SER A 59 3.58 13.76 10.87
N ASP A 60 2.89 12.77 10.31
CA ASP A 60 1.96 11.95 11.11
C ASP A 60 2.83 11.06 12.01
N GLU A 61 3.28 11.62 13.12
CA GLU A 61 3.52 10.81 14.29
C GLU A 61 2.13 10.59 14.89
N ASP A 62 1.40 9.62 14.33
CA ASP A 62 0.28 9.02 15.03
C ASP A 62 0.87 8.35 16.28
N GLU A 63 1.05 9.13 17.36
CA GLU A 63 1.23 8.60 18.70
C GLU A 63 -0.07 7.86 19.05
N GLU A 64 -0.18 6.61 18.60
CA GLU A 64 -1.18 5.69 19.11
C GLU A 64 -1.05 5.67 20.63
N ASP A 65 -2.08 6.15 21.34
CA ASP A 65 -2.13 6.09 22.79
C ASP A 65 -1.95 4.62 23.21
N PRO A 66 -0.83 4.24 23.88
CA PRO A 66 -0.56 2.87 24.25
C PRO A 66 -1.61 2.32 25.22
N GLY A 67 -2.37 3.20 25.90
CA GLY A 67 -3.49 2.83 26.76
C GLY A 67 -4.69 2.23 26.00
N LEU A 68 -4.80 2.45 24.68
CA LEU A 68 -5.87 1.85 23.86
C LEU A 68 -5.62 0.37 23.53
N LYS A 69 -4.39 -0.13 23.68
CA LYS A 69 -4.00 -1.53 23.40
C LYS A 69 -4.01 -2.45 24.62
N GLU A 70 -4.51 -2.00 25.78
CA GLU A 70 -4.45 -2.81 27.01
C GLU A 70 -5.39 -4.03 27.02
N ASN A 71 -6.37 -4.11 26.10
CA ASN A 71 -7.26 -5.26 26.01
C ASN A 71 -7.17 -5.92 24.64
N GLU A 72 -7.03 -7.24 24.65
CA GLU A 72 -7.17 -8.07 23.44
C GLU A 72 -8.55 -7.81 22.79
N PRO A 73 -8.59 -7.69 21.45
CA PRO A 73 -9.85 -7.47 20.75
C PRO A 73 -10.70 -8.74 20.72
N PHE A 74 -12.01 -8.60 20.52
CA PHE A 74 -12.93 -9.75 20.37
C PHE A 74 -12.92 -10.36 18.96
N LEU A 75 -12.46 -9.61 17.97
CA LEU A 75 -12.33 -9.98 16.57
C LEU A 75 -11.17 -9.18 15.96
N SER A 76 -10.45 -9.76 15.00
CA SER A 76 -9.44 -9.01 14.26
C SER A 76 -10.11 -7.91 13.44
N ALA A 77 -9.72 -6.66 13.68
CA ALA A 77 -10.29 -5.50 13.01
C ALA A 77 -9.20 -4.75 12.24
N PHE A 78 -9.62 -3.85 11.35
CA PHE A 78 -8.71 -2.98 10.62
C PHE A 78 -7.75 -2.25 11.58
N PRO A 79 -6.42 -2.28 11.32
CA PRO A 79 -5.77 -2.77 10.10
C PRO A 79 -5.34 -4.25 10.08
N SER A 80 -5.44 -4.94 11.22
CA SER A 80 -4.91 -6.30 11.38
C SER A 80 -5.59 -7.33 10.47
N ASP A 81 -6.90 -7.22 10.27
CA ASP A 81 -7.67 -8.11 9.38
C ASP A 81 -7.15 -8.09 7.92
N TYR A 82 -6.90 -6.89 7.40
CA TYR A 82 -6.38 -6.65 6.07
C TYR A 82 -4.95 -7.16 5.94
N GLN A 83 -4.12 -6.92 6.96
CA GLN A 83 -2.74 -7.39 6.97
C GLN A 83 -2.67 -8.92 6.93
N ILE A 84 -3.46 -9.61 7.77
CA ILE A 84 -3.54 -11.07 7.80
C ILE A 84 -3.89 -11.63 6.42
N LEU A 85 -4.92 -11.08 5.78
CA LEU A 85 -5.36 -11.52 4.44
C LEU A 85 -4.27 -11.31 3.39
N VAL A 86 -3.68 -10.10 3.33
CA VAL A 86 -2.70 -9.76 2.31
C VAL A 86 -1.43 -10.57 2.45
N GLU A 87 -0.88 -10.70 3.66
CA GLU A 87 0.35 -11.46 3.89
C GLU A 87 0.14 -12.94 3.58
N THR A 88 -1.00 -13.50 3.96
CA THR A 88 -1.34 -14.89 3.65
C THR A 88 -1.49 -15.12 2.15
N LEU A 89 -2.16 -14.23 1.43
CA LEU A 89 -2.26 -14.30 -0.03
C LEU A 89 -0.90 -14.13 -0.71
N GLN A 90 -0.03 -13.27 -0.19
CA GLN A 90 1.32 -13.09 -0.76
C GLN A 90 2.22 -14.31 -0.54
N SER A 91 2.16 -14.91 0.65
CA SER A 91 2.89 -16.15 0.94
C SER A 91 2.50 -17.25 -0.04
N THR A 92 1.20 -17.40 -0.27
CA THR A 92 0.64 -18.48 -1.10
C THR A 92 0.91 -18.26 -2.59
N LEU A 93 0.91 -17.00 -3.04
CA LEU A 93 1.40 -16.62 -4.37
C LEU A 93 2.90 -16.85 -4.56
N GLY A 94 3.72 -16.58 -3.54
CA GLY A 94 5.18 -16.65 -3.60
C GLY A 94 5.74 -18.06 -3.79
N GLU A 95 4.99 -19.08 -3.37
CA GLU A 95 5.38 -20.49 -3.46
C GLU A 95 4.91 -21.16 -4.75
N GLY A 96 4.10 -20.48 -5.59
CA GLY A 96 3.58 -21.03 -6.85
C GLY A 96 2.65 -22.23 -6.67
N SER A 97 2.25 -22.52 -5.44
CA SER A 97 1.38 -23.64 -5.07
C SER A 97 -0.03 -23.13 -4.83
N VAL A 98 -1.02 -23.77 -5.47
CA VAL A 98 -2.41 -23.65 -5.05
C VAL A 98 -2.50 -24.36 -3.70
N ILE A 99 -2.53 -23.56 -2.64
CA ILE A 99 -2.55 -23.96 -1.22
C ILE A 99 -3.26 -25.28 -1.05
N SER A 100 -2.49 -26.33 -0.75
CA SER A 100 -3.10 -27.51 -0.15
C SER A 100 -3.39 -27.14 1.31
N PRO A 101 -4.55 -27.52 1.88
CA PRO A 101 -4.94 -27.16 3.25
C PRO A 101 -3.99 -27.68 4.35
N ASP A 102 -2.96 -28.45 4.01
CA ASP A 102 -1.86 -28.85 4.92
C ASP A 102 -0.76 -27.76 5.05
N GLU A 103 -0.73 -26.76 4.17
CA GLU A 103 0.16 -25.57 4.24
C GLU A 103 -0.41 -24.43 5.11
N ASN A 104 -1.47 -24.71 5.89
CA ASN A 104 -2.09 -23.83 6.90
C ASN A 104 -1.15 -23.34 8.02
N SER A 105 0.15 -23.64 7.94
CA SER A 105 1.16 -23.23 8.90
C SER A 105 1.44 -21.72 8.87
N PHE A 106 1.42 -21.06 7.69
CA PHE A 106 1.76 -19.64 7.63
C PHE A 106 0.70 -18.76 8.30
N LEU A 107 -0.56 -18.90 7.90
CA LEU A 107 -1.67 -18.16 8.51
C LEU A 107 -1.74 -18.42 10.01
N SER A 108 -1.60 -19.68 10.43
CA SER A 108 -1.58 -20.04 11.85
C SER A 108 -0.44 -19.34 12.61
N ASN A 109 0.77 -19.37 12.07
CA ASN A 109 1.95 -18.73 12.69
C ASN A 109 1.81 -17.20 12.73
N LEU A 110 1.32 -16.59 11.65
CA LEU A 110 1.07 -15.16 11.56
C LEU A 110 0.03 -14.74 12.60
N TYR A 111 -1.09 -15.45 12.63
CA TYR A 111 -2.19 -15.19 13.56
C TYR A 111 -1.76 -15.35 15.02
N GLU A 112 -1.01 -16.41 15.34
CA GLU A 112 -0.45 -16.62 16.68
C GLU A 112 0.54 -15.51 17.07
N GLY A 113 1.37 -15.05 16.14
CA GLY A 113 2.27 -13.92 16.36
C GLY A 113 1.53 -12.64 16.73
N MET A 114 0.46 -12.34 16.01
CA MET A 114 -0.39 -11.16 16.27
C MET A 114 -1.19 -11.30 17.58
N ALA A 115 -1.61 -12.51 17.93
CA ALA A 115 -2.30 -12.78 19.20
C ALA A 115 -1.37 -12.54 20.41
N ILE A 116 -0.10 -12.91 20.31
CA ILE A 116 0.92 -12.61 21.35
C ILE A 116 1.10 -11.10 21.55
N CYS A 117 0.94 -10.31 20.47
CA CYS A 117 0.99 -8.86 20.50
C CYS A 117 -0.34 -8.21 20.97
N GLY A 118 -1.38 -9.01 21.22
CA GLY A 118 -2.70 -8.53 21.60
C GLY A 118 -3.48 -7.86 20.45
N GLU A 119 -3.09 -8.10 19.21
CA GLU A 119 -3.72 -7.51 18.01
C GLU A 119 -4.90 -8.33 17.49
N THR A 120 -4.98 -9.61 17.87
CA THR A 120 -6.04 -10.55 17.48
C THR A 120 -6.58 -11.27 18.71
N PRO A 121 -7.84 -11.73 18.69
CA PRO A 121 -8.39 -12.48 19.82
C PRO A 121 -7.64 -13.79 20.05
N SER A 122 -7.49 -14.17 21.30
CA SER A 122 -6.94 -15.46 21.70
C SER A 122 -8.03 -16.49 22.08
N GLY A 123 -7.62 -17.75 22.25
CA GLY A 123 -8.51 -18.82 22.73
C GLY A 123 -9.63 -19.19 21.75
N VAL A 124 -10.85 -19.38 22.26
CA VAL A 124 -12.00 -19.85 21.45
C VAL A 124 -12.41 -18.82 20.40
N PHE A 125 -12.38 -17.53 20.76
CA PHE A 125 -12.67 -16.46 19.81
C PHE A 125 -11.58 -16.35 18.74
N GLY A 126 -10.30 -16.50 19.13
CA GLY A 126 -9.19 -16.56 18.19
C GLY A 126 -9.31 -17.69 17.16
N ASN A 127 -9.72 -18.88 17.59
CA ASN A 127 -9.92 -19.99 16.68
C ASN A 127 -11.04 -19.72 15.65
N LEU A 128 -12.17 -19.16 16.11
CA LEU A 128 -13.30 -18.85 15.23
C LEU A 128 -12.96 -17.73 14.24
N ASP A 129 -12.25 -16.71 14.70
CA ASP A 129 -11.80 -15.61 13.87
C ASP A 129 -10.79 -16.08 12.81
N ARG A 130 -9.82 -16.93 13.21
CA ARG A 130 -8.87 -17.56 12.29
C ARG A 130 -9.54 -18.46 11.25
N GLU A 131 -10.51 -19.28 11.65
CA GLU A 131 -11.31 -20.11 10.72
C GLU A 131 -12.01 -19.23 9.65
N GLY A 132 -12.49 -18.05 10.04
CA GLY A 132 -13.04 -17.07 9.09
C GLY A 132 -12.01 -16.56 8.07
N PHE A 133 -10.77 -16.35 8.49
CA PHE A 133 -9.68 -15.98 7.56
C PHE A 133 -9.30 -17.13 6.63
N GLU A 134 -9.27 -18.37 7.12
CA GLU A 134 -9.03 -19.56 6.29
C GLU A 134 -10.07 -19.67 5.18
N GLU A 135 -11.35 -19.53 5.53
CA GLU A 135 -12.46 -19.54 4.56
C GLU A 135 -12.33 -18.39 3.56
N ALA A 136 -12.03 -17.17 4.03
CA ALA A 136 -11.88 -16.00 3.16
C ALA A 136 -10.71 -16.15 2.17
N VAL A 137 -9.58 -16.72 2.59
CA VAL A 137 -8.44 -16.99 1.72
C VAL A 137 -8.80 -18.05 0.67
N LEU A 138 -9.48 -19.13 1.06
CA LEU A 138 -9.94 -20.16 0.13
C LEU A 138 -10.93 -19.60 -0.90
N ASP A 139 -11.86 -18.75 -0.47
CA ASP A 139 -12.82 -18.09 -1.35
C ASP A 139 -12.13 -17.16 -2.36
N LEU A 140 -11.10 -16.42 -1.93
CA LEU A 140 -10.32 -15.53 -2.79
C LEU A 140 -9.44 -16.31 -3.79
N MET A 141 -8.83 -17.40 -3.34
CA MET A 141 -8.09 -18.32 -4.22
C MET A 141 -9.01 -18.92 -5.28
N GLY A 142 -10.23 -19.26 -4.87
CA GLY A 142 -11.25 -19.84 -5.72
C GLY A 142 -10.94 -21.29 -6.13
N ASP A 143 -11.99 -21.98 -6.54
CA ASP A 143 -11.94 -23.39 -6.93
C ASP A 143 -11.53 -23.49 -8.41
N GLU A 144 -10.55 -24.32 -8.76
CA GLU A 144 -10.01 -24.44 -10.13
C GLU A 144 -11.11 -24.72 -11.17
N GLY A 145 -12.24 -25.31 -10.75
CA GLY A 145 -13.37 -25.66 -11.60
C GLY A 145 -14.41 -24.56 -11.86
N LYS A 146 -14.38 -23.42 -11.16
CA LYS A 146 -15.45 -22.39 -11.24
C LYS A 146 -15.17 -21.22 -12.18
N GLY A 147 -13.94 -21.11 -12.70
CA GLY A 147 -13.55 -20.10 -13.70
C GLY A 147 -13.50 -18.65 -13.17
N PHE A 148 -13.61 -18.46 -11.85
CA PHE A 148 -13.44 -17.19 -11.15
C PHE A 148 -12.63 -17.45 -9.89
N GLY A 149 -11.57 -16.67 -9.66
CA GLY A 149 -10.67 -16.82 -8.51
C GLY A 149 -9.22 -16.53 -8.87
N LEU A 150 -8.40 -16.20 -7.87
CA LEU A 150 -6.98 -15.90 -8.05
C LEU A 150 -6.23 -17.08 -8.70
N ALA A 151 -6.53 -18.33 -8.32
CA ALA A 151 -5.92 -19.51 -8.93
C ALA A 151 -6.22 -19.61 -10.44
N SER A 152 -7.49 -19.38 -10.83
CA SER A 152 -7.89 -19.38 -12.24
C SER A 152 -7.24 -18.23 -13.03
N PHE A 153 -7.05 -17.08 -12.40
CA PHE A 153 -6.36 -15.93 -12.99
C PHE A 153 -4.88 -16.21 -13.20
N LEU A 154 -4.20 -16.80 -12.22
CA LEU A 154 -2.80 -17.21 -12.34
C LEU A 154 -2.61 -18.27 -13.42
N GLN A 155 -3.53 -19.24 -13.51
CA GLN A 155 -3.50 -20.26 -14.56
C GLN A 155 -3.70 -19.66 -15.96
N GLN A 156 -4.61 -18.68 -16.11
CA GLN A 156 -4.79 -17.94 -17.36
C GLN A 156 -3.55 -17.12 -17.74
N LEU A 157 -2.82 -16.63 -16.74
CA LEU A 157 -1.57 -15.92 -16.92
C LEU A 157 -0.37 -16.85 -17.16
N GLY A 158 -0.57 -18.17 -17.24
CA GLY A 158 0.50 -19.18 -17.41
C GLY A 158 1.59 -18.75 -18.40
N GLY A 159 2.75 -18.36 -17.85
CA GLY A 159 3.89 -17.82 -18.60
C GLY A 159 4.16 -16.33 -18.42
N ALA A 160 3.38 -15.60 -17.61
CA ALA A 160 3.64 -14.21 -17.28
C ALA A 160 4.72 -14.10 -16.18
N GLU A 161 5.70 -13.24 -16.41
CA GLU A 161 6.67 -12.84 -15.39
C GLU A 161 6.04 -11.82 -14.46
N PHE A 162 6.00 -12.14 -13.16
CA PHE A 162 5.51 -11.22 -12.14
C PHE A 162 6.69 -10.56 -11.46
N PHE A 163 6.62 -9.23 -11.35
CA PHE A 163 7.52 -8.48 -10.50
C PHE A 163 6.88 -8.38 -9.12
N GLN A 164 7.42 -9.12 -8.16
CA GLN A 164 7.09 -8.88 -6.75
C GLN A 164 7.64 -7.49 -6.37
N LEU A 165 6.95 -6.83 -5.44
CA LEU A 165 7.24 -5.49 -4.93
C LEU A 165 8.75 -5.21 -4.94
N LEU A 166 9.19 -4.33 -5.85
CA LEU A 166 10.56 -3.83 -5.91
C LEU A 166 10.87 -3.20 -4.54
N GLN A 167 11.63 -3.92 -3.69
CA GLN A 167 12.34 -3.30 -2.59
C GLN A 167 13.42 -2.40 -3.20
N ILE A 168 13.05 -1.14 -3.46
CA ILE A 168 14.02 -0.13 -3.86
C ILE A 168 14.70 0.35 -2.56
N GLY A 169 15.76 -0.38 -2.19
CA GLY A 169 16.55 -0.15 -1.00
C GLY A 169 17.31 -1.41 -0.63
N GLU A 170 18.57 -1.47 -1.05
CA GLU A 170 19.55 -2.55 -0.87
C GLU A 170 19.25 -3.87 -1.61
N SER A 171 19.54 -3.90 -2.90
CA SER A 171 19.81 -5.15 -3.63
C SER A 171 20.89 -4.92 -4.68
N ASP A 172 22.04 -5.55 -4.47
CA ASP A 172 23.09 -5.74 -5.49
C ASP A 172 22.85 -7.03 -6.31
N ALA A 173 21.64 -7.63 -6.29
CA ALA A 173 21.34 -8.81 -7.08
C ALA A 173 19.85 -8.93 -7.45
N TRP A 174 19.57 -8.84 -8.76
CA TRP A 174 18.29 -9.25 -9.31
C TRP A 174 18.10 -10.76 -9.11
N VAL A 175 17.01 -11.17 -8.46
CA VAL A 175 16.62 -12.57 -8.36
C VAL A 175 15.41 -12.76 -9.27
N GLU A 176 15.65 -13.31 -10.47
CA GLU A 176 14.59 -13.82 -11.33
C GLU A 176 14.03 -15.11 -10.72
N ARG A 177 12.71 -15.24 -10.64
CA ARG A 177 12.03 -16.50 -10.32
C ARG A 177 10.97 -16.79 -11.37
N THR A 178 11.13 -17.92 -12.05
CA THR A 178 10.12 -18.54 -12.91
C THR A 178 9.32 -19.55 -12.09
N MET A 179 7.99 -19.55 -12.24
CA MET A 179 7.17 -20.68 -11.82
C MET A 179 7.33 -21.82 -12.83
N GLU A 180 7.61 -23.03 -12.35
CA GLU A 180 7.44 -24.28 -13.12
C GLU A 180 6.03 -24.84 -12.93
#